data_AF-A0A846E2D2-F1
#
_entry.id   AF-A0A846E2D2-F1
#
_cell.length_a   1.000
_cell.length_b   1.000
_cell.length_c   1.000
_cell.angle_alpha   90.00
_cell.angle_beta   90.00
_cell.angle_gamma   90.00
#
_symmetry.space_group_name_H-M   'P 1'
#
loop_
_entity.id
_entity.type
_entity.pdbx_description
1 polymer ?
#
loop_
_entity_poly.entity_id
_entity_poly.type
_entity_poly.pdbx_seq_one_letter_code
_entity_poly.pdbx_strand_id
1 'polypeptide(L)'
;MSAFPESSAPSPRSPASGASPIDMRCLRVEEFLKARSLAANSQKAYRRELQRFLAWTERPMSQITPRQIVQYKEHLEKSLAESSVNRALSALKSFFSWLIEAYPDSLSTNPAKAVALNKLPSPPAFDLLELEVEALVAAVGQLPPERQYRETALVAVLLHGLRAGEVAALNLGDYDGIRLTIRKGKDDSGGTVPLNRQARDSLNAYLKERRHWGERYAKARPLFLSQSPIPGQKERLGYQGIYYAIKELGQLAGIANLTPHRLRHTYATKLLLKGIDSLHARTLTRHKSEANFKRYAKRALAAAAERAFYEAIGEEPPTL
;
A
#
# COMPACT_ATOMS: atom_id res chain seq x y z
N MET A 1 43.54 62.05 -54.73
CA MET A 1 42.30 61.86 -53.95
C MET A 1 41.81 60.43 -54.18
N SER A 2 42.24 59.51 -53.32
CA SER A 2 41.94 58.08 -53.41
C SER A 2 41.54 57.61 -52.02
N ALA A 3 40.25 57.32 -51.87
CA ALA A 3 39.63 56.84 -50.64
C ALA A 3 39.85 55.32 -50.51
N PHE A 4 40.29 54.89 -49.33
CA PHE A 4 40.28 53.49 -48.90
C PHE A 4 38.88 53.11 -48.38
N PRO A 5 38.36 51.89 -48.61
CA PRO A 5 37.21 51.39 -47.89
C PRO A 5 37.61 50.67 -46.60
N GLU A 6 36.95 51.01 -45.50
CA GLU A 6 37.12 50.44 -44.17
C GLU A 6 36.55 49.01 -44.05
N SER A 7 37.44 48.15 -43.52
CA SER A 7 37.25 46.95 -42.71
C SER A 7 35.83 46.62 -42.19
N SER A 8 35.31 45.45 -42.58
CA SER A 8 34.19 44.77 -41.90
C SER A 8 34.70 43.83 -40.80
N ALA A 9 34.34 44.11 -39.55
CA ALA A 9 34.61 43.23 -38.41
C ALA A 9 33.59 42.06 -38.34
N PRO A 10 33.98 40.85 -37.93
CA PRO A 10 33.04 39.74 -37.75
C PRO A 10 32.20 39.94 -36.47
N SER A 11 30.89 39.73 -36.58
CA SER A 11 29.96 39.73 -35.44
C SER A 11 30.30 38.67 -34.39
N PRO A 12 30.08 38.94 -33.09
CA PRO A 12 30.27 37.95 -32.05
C PRO A 12 29.21 36.85 -32.16
N ARG A 13 29.66 35.59 -32.30
CA ARG A 13 28.78 34.42 -32.18
C ARG A 13 28.18 34.38 -30.78
N SER A 14 26.85 34.33 -30.70
CA SER A 14 26.12 34.06 -29.46
C SER A 14 26.58 32.74 -28.83
N PRO A 15 26.69 32.65 -27.49
CA PRO A 15 27.08 31.41 -26.83
C PRO A 15 25.99 30.36 -27.01
N ALA A 16 26.42 29.15 -27.35
CA ALA A 16 25.57 27.98 -27.45
C ALA A 16 24.84 27.73 -26.11
N SER A 17 23.56 27.36 -26.22
CA SER A 17 22.69 26.90 -25.14
C SER A 17 23.42 25.86 -24.27
N GLY A 18 23.76 26.25 -23.04
CA GLY A 18 24.38 25.37 -22.06
C GLY A 18 23.37 24.36 -21.52
N ALA A 19 23.51 23.09 -21.91
CA ALA A 19 22.92 22.01 -21.16
C ALA A 19 23.54 22.01 -19.75
N SER A 20 22.71 22.10 -18.70
CA SER A 20 23.17 21.97 -17.32
C SER A 20 23.95 20.65 -17.16
N PRO A 21 25.08 20.63 -16.42
CA PRO A 21 25.85 19.40 -16.23
C PRO A 21 24.96 18.27 -15.72
N ILE A 22 24.98 17.12 -16.40
CA ILE A 22 24.22 15.94 -15.96
C ILE A 22 24.79 15.51 -14.59
N ASP A 23 23.96 15.59 -13.56
CA ASP A 23 24.33 15.10 -12.24
C ASP A 23 24.45 13.58 -12.27
N MET A 24 25.70 13.08 -12.30
CA MET A 24 26.03 11.66 -12.32
C MET A 24 25.40 10.87 -11.16
N ARG A 25 25.06 11.55 -10.06
CA ARG A 25 24.38 10.93 -8.90
C ARG A 25 22.96 10.48 -9.24
N CYS A 26 22.26 11.26 -10.07
CA CYS A 26 20.92 10.91 -10.57
C CYS A 26 20.97 9.68 -11.48
N LEU A 27 22.02 9.54 -12.31
CA LEU A 27 22.21 8.36 -13.14
C LEU A 27 22.39 7.08 -12.30
N ARG A 28 23.17 7.14 -11.21
CA ARG A 28 23.34 6.00 -10.29
C ARG A 28 22.02 5.57 -9.64
N VAL A 29 21.12 6.50 -9.35
CA VAL A 29 19.78 6.17 -8.85
C VAL A 29 18.97 5.42 -9.92
N GLU A 30 19.00 5.86 -11.17
CA GLU A 30 18.26 5.16 -12.24
C GLU A 30 18.86 3.77 -12.54
N GLU A 31 20.18 3.62 -12.49
CA GLU A 31 20.84 2.31 -12.58
C GLU A 31 20.39 1.37 -11.46
N PHE A 32 20.38 1.85 -10.20
CA PHE A 32 19.87 1.08 -9.05
C PHE A 32 18.44 0.61 -9.28
N LEU A 33 17.57 1.49 -9.79
CA LEU A 33 16.17 1.18 -10.02
C LEU A 33 15.95 0.17 -11.16
N LYS A 34 16.81 0.19 -12.18
CA LYS A 34 16.79 -0.76 -13.31
C LYS A 34 17.41 -2.11 -12.95
N ALA A 35 18.50 -2.12 -12.18
CA ALA A 35 19.22 -3.32 -11.79
C ALA A 35 18.37 -4.25 -10.90
N ARG A 36 17.36 -3.71 -10.21
CA ARG A 36 16.47 -4.51 -9.38
C ARG A 36 15.15 -4.75 -10.10
N SER A 37 14.69 -5.99 -10.10
CA SER A 37 13.35 -6.39 -10.57
C SER A 37 12.23 -5.93 -9.60
N LEU A 38 12.26 -4.66 -9.19
CA LEU A 38 11.29 -4.06 -8.28
C LEU A 38 9.95 -3.80 -8.97
N ALA A 39 8.86 -3.93 -8.21
CA ALA A 39 7.54 -3.48 -8.64
C ALA A 39 7.53 -1.95 -8.89
N ALA A 40 6.70 -1.48 -9.82
CA ALA A 40 6.65 -0.08 -10.23
C ALA A 40 6.42 0.89 -9.05
N ASN A 41 5.56 0.53 -8.09
CA ASN A 41 5.31 1.32 -6.89
C ASN A 41 6.54 1.38 -5.97
N SER A 42 7.28 0.28 -5.85
CA SER A 42 8.55 0.26 -5.12
C SER A 42 9.56 1.16 -5.80
N GLN A 43 9.71 1.08 -7.13
CA GLN A 43 10.62 1.98 -7.86
C GLN A 43 10.28 3.45 -7.63
N LYS A 44 8.99 3.82 -7.70
CA LYS A 44 8.53 5.19 -7.42
C LYS A 44 8.87 5.64 -5.99
N ALA A 45 8.69 4.75 -5.00
CA ALA A 45 9.00 5.05 -3.62
C ALA A 45 10.51 5.25 -3.40
N TYR A 46 11.35 4.32 -3.88
CA TYR A 46 12.80 4.43 -3.80
C TYR A 46 13.30 5.70 -4.51
N ARG A 47 12.84 5.96 -5.74
CA ARG A 47 13.19 7.17 -6.51
C ARG A 47 12.93 8.44 -5.69
N ARG A 48 11.74 8.56 -5.10
CA ARG A 48 11.36 9.73 -4.30
C ARG A 48 12.29 9.91 -3.09
N GLU A 49 12.55 8.84 -2.33
CA GLU A 49 13.41 8.96 -1.14
C GLU A 49 14.87 9.27 -1.53
N LEU A 50 15.40 8.66 -2.58
CA LEU A 50 16.77 8.89 -3.05
C LEU A 50 16.95 10.28 -3.65
N GLN A 51 15.99 10.77 -4.43
CA GLN A 51 16.00 12.15 -4.95
C GLN A 51 15.94 13.18 -3.82
N ARG A 52 15.14 12.93 -2.76
CA ARG A 52 15.14 13.80 -1.58
C ARG A 52 16.51 13.86 -0.91
N PHE A 53 17.20 12.74 -0.81
CA PHE A 53 18.56 12.72 -0.26
C PHE A 53 19.55 13.47 -1.14
N LEU A 54 19.49 13.29 -2.47
CA LEU A 54 20.34 14.00 -3.41
C LEU A 54 20.11 15.51 -3.43
N ALA A 55 18.88 15.96 -3.20
CA ALA A 55 18.57 17.37 -3.05
C ALA A 55 19.10 17.97 -1.74
N TRP A 56 19.36 17.15 -0.72
CA TRP A 56 19.84 17.60 0.59
C TRP A 56 21.37 17.75 0.66
N THR A 57 22.12 17.03 -0.18
CA THR A 57 23.59 17.09 -0.18
C THR A 57 24.13 17.24 -1.59
N GLU A 58 25.15 18.06 -1.78
CA GLU A 58 25.90 18.16 -3.05
C GLU A 58 27.11 17.22 -3.10
N ARG A 59 27.37 16.47 -2.01
CA ARG A 59 28.53 15.59 -1.92
C ARG A 59 28.44 14.44 -2.92
N PRO A 60 29.57 14.02 -3.50
CA PRO A 60 29.62 12.79 -4.28
C PRO A 60 29.37 11.58 -3.38
N MET A 61 28.80 10.51 -3.95
CA MET A 61 28.42 9.30 -3.21
C MET A 61 29.59 8.66 -2.45
N SER A 62 30.80 8.73 -3.01
CA SER A 62 32.04 8.22 -2.41
C SER A 62 32.47 8.96 -1.14
N GLN A 63 31.98 10.18 -0.92
CA GLN A 63 32.31 11.02 0.24
C GLN A 63 31.20 11.05 1.30
N ILE A 64 30.14 10.27 1.12
CA ILE A 64 29.08 10.15 2.12
C ILE A 64 29.57 9.24 3.25
N THR A 65 29.67 9.79 4.46
CA THR A 65 30.07 9.02 5.65
C THR A 65 28.84 8.74 6.55
N PRO A 66 28.94 7.82 7.52
CA PRO A 66 27.88 7.60 8.49
C PRO A 66 27.40 8.87 9.20
N ARG A 67 28.31 9.84 9.44
CA ARG A 67 27.95 11.12 10.06
C ARG A 67 26.95 11.92 9.21
N GLN A 68 27.11 11.95 7.89
CA GLN A 68 26.15 12.64 7.01
C GLN A 68 24.81 11.91 6.96
N ILE A 69 24.78 10.58 7.08
CA ILE A 69 23.51 9.84 7.16
C ILE A 69 22.79 10.16 8.47
N VAL A 70 23.51 10.31 9.58
CA VAL A 70 22.93 10.75 10.88
C VAL A 70 22.40 12.19 10.76
N GLN A 71 23.16 13.11 10.20
CA GLN A 71 22.71 14.50 9.99
C GLN A 71 21.48 14.57 9.08
N TYR A 72 21.42 13.72 8.05
CA TYR A 72 20.25 13.63 7.19
C TYR A 72 19.03 13.07 7.95
N LYS A 73 19.23 12.04 8.78
CA LYS A 73 18.18 11.51 9.66
C LYS A 73 17.60 12.62 10.54
N GLU A 74 18.45 13.37 11.25
CA GLU A 74 18.05 14.49 12.10
C GLU A 74 17.30 15.57 11.31
N HIS A 75 17.74 15.86 10.08
CA HIS A 75 17.03 16.78 9.19
C HIS A 75 15.63 16.29 8.84
N LEU A 76 15.46 14.99 8.52
CA LEU A 76 14.15 14.42 8.21
C LEU A 76 13.22 14.40 9.43
N GLU A 77 13.75 14.15 10.63
CA GLU A 77 12.97 14.12 11.88
C GLU A 77 12.33 15.45 12.22
N LYS A 78 12.86 16.57 11.72
CA LYS A 78 12.25 17.91 11.89
C LYS A 78 10.93 18.09 11.14
N SER A 79 10.65 17.27 10.14
CA SER A 79 9.52 17.50 9.21
C SER A 79 8.73 16.26 8.84
N LEU A 80 9.20 15.06 9.16
CA LEU A 80 8.58 13.80 8.80
C LEU A 80 8.32 12.93 10.03
N ALA A 81 7.22 12.17 9.97
CA ALA A 81 6.95 11.11 10.93
C ALA A 81 8.05 10.04 10.92
N GLU A 82 8.32 9.42 12.07
CA GLU A 82 9.38 8.41 12.25
C GLU A 82 9.35 7.27 11.22
N SER A 83 8.15 6.83 10.82
CA SER A 83 7.97 5.78 9.82
C SER A 83 8.43 6.21 8.42
N SER A 84 8.26 7.50 8.09
CA SER A 84 8.77 8.08 6.84
C SER A 84 10.28 8.26 6.89
N VAL A 85 10.85 8.65 8.04
CA VAL A 85 12.30 8.70 8.26
C VAL A 85 12.91 7.30 8.06
N ASN A 86 12.32 6.28 8.69
CA ASN A 86 12.77 4.89 8.54
C ASN A 86 12.70 4.38 7.10
N ARG A 87 11.68 4.79 6.33
CA ARG A 87 11.57 4.44 4.91
C ARG A 87 12.70 5.07 4.09
N ALA A 88 13.00 6.35 4.33
CA ALA A 88 14.12 7.02 3.67
C ALA A 88 15.47 6.36 4.01
N LEU A 89 15.72 6.08 5.29
CA LEU A 89 16.94 5.37 5.72
C LEU A 89 17.04 3.96 5.14
N SER A 90 15.92 3.23 5.05
CA SER A 90 15.92 1.90 4.43
C SER A 90 16.23 1.97 2.93
N ALA A 91 15.73 3.00 2.23
CA ALA A 91 16.07 3.25 0.84
C ALA A 91 17.57 3.53 0.67
N LEU A 92 18.15 4.36 1.54
CA LEU A 92 19.59 4.65 1.53
C LEU A 92 20.43 3.40 1.84
N LYS A 93 20.09 2.63 2.86
CA LYS A 93 20.77 1.36 3.17
C LYS A 93 20.79 0.44 1.96
N SER A 94 19.64 0.25 1.31
CA SER A 94 19.57 -0.62 0.14
C SER A 94 20.31 -0.06 -1.07
N PHE A 95 20.29 1.26 -1.28
CA PHE A 95 20.96 1.91 -2.40
C PHE A 95 22.49 1.81 -2.26
N PHE A 96 23.03 2.14 -1.08
CA PHE A 96 24.47 2.05 -0.84
C PHE A 96 24.98 0.61 -0.82
N SER A 97 24.18 -0.37 -0.37
CA SER A 97 24.57 -1.77 -0.52
C SER A 97 24.71 -2.17 -1.98
N TRP A 98 23.73 -1.83 -2.81
CA TRP A 98 23.83 -2.08 -4.25
C TRP A 98 25.00 -1.33 -4.89
N LEU A 99 25.26 -0.08 -4.47
CA LEU A 99 26.35 0.73 -5.03
C LEU A 99 27.71 0.08 -4.79
N ILE A 100 27.93 -0.53 -3.62
CA ILE A 100 29.15 -1.27 -3.30
C ILE A 100 29.27 -2.53 -4.14
N GLU A 101 28.16 -3.27 -4.30
CA GLU A 101 28.14 -4.50 -5.11
C GLU A 101 28.39 -4.20 -6.60
N ALA A 102 27.82 -3.10 -7.12
CA ALA A 102 27.95 -2.71 -8.52
C ALA A 102 29.26 -1.98 -8.82
N TYR A 103 29.84 -1.28 -7.84
CA TYR A 103 31.03 -0.44 -7.99
C TYR A 103 31.99 -0.59 -6.79
N PRO A 104 32.63 -1.77 -6.62
CA PRO A 104 33.46 -2.07 -5.46
C PRO A 104 34.64 -1.10 -5.27
N ASP A 105 35.17 -0.56 -6.37
CA ASP A 105 36.29 0.41 -6.33
C ASP A 105 35.86 1.82 -5.89
N SER A 106 34.56 2.11 -5.87
CA SER A 106 34.03 3.45 -5.53
C SER A 106 33.71 3.62 -4.05
N LEU A 107 33.34 2.53 -3.36
CA LEU A 107 32.92 2.55 -1.97
C LEU A 107 33.14 1.17 -1.34
N SER A 108 33.88 1.11 -0.23
CA SER A 108 34.19 -0.16 0.44
C SER A 108 33.20 -0.53 1.55
N THR A 109 32.47 0.45 2.10
CA THR A 109 31.53 0.23 3.21
C THR A 109 30.25 1.03 3.02
N ASN A 110 29.12 0.50 3.51
CA ASN A 110 27.83 1.17 3.39
C ASN A 110 27.67 2.19 4.53
N PRO A 111 27.67 3.52 4.24
CA PRO A 111 27.63 4.55 5.28
C PRO A 111 26.31 4.55 6.05
N ALA A 112 25.22 4.04 5.47
CA ALA A 112 23.92 3.97 6.11
C ALA A 112 23.73 2.70 6.97
N LYS A 113 24.62 1.70 6.86
CA LYS A 113 24.43 0.39 7.49
C LYS A 113 24.28 0.48 9.01
N ALA A 114 25.19 1.20 9.67
CA ALA A 114 25.24 1.34 11.13
C ALA A 114 24.22 2.34 11.69
N VAL A 115 23.59 3.18 10.86
CA VAL A 115 22.63 4.18 11.34
C VAL A 115 21.34 3.48 11.79
N ALA A 116 21.02 3.62 13.08
CA ALA A 116 19.84 3.01 13.67
C ALA A 116 18.55 3.65 13.13
N LEU A 117 17.59 2.79 12.80
CA LEU A 117 16.23 3.21 12.51
C LEU A 117 15.55 3.65 13.81
N ASN A 118 14.57 4.54 13.71
CA ASN A 118 13.73 4.94 14.82
C ASN A 118 12.93 3.75 15.32
N LYS A 119 12.89 3.60 16.65
CA LYS A 119 12.10 2.56 17.30
C LYS A 119 10.63 2.97 17.24
N LEU A 120 9.93 2.46 16.23
CA LEU A 120 8.50 2.71 16.11
C LEU A 120 7.76 2.01 17.27
N PRO A 121 6.81 2.68 17.93
CA PRO A 121 5.92 2.01 18.87
C PRO A 121 5.19 0.86 18.15
N SER A 122 4.83 -0.18 18.90
CA SER A 122 3.93 -1.19 18.35
C SER A 122 2.62 -0.50 18.01
N PRO A 123 2.10 -0.62 16.77
CA PRO A 123 0.84 0.01 16.44
C PRO A 123 -0.24 -0.46 17.42
N PRO A 124 -1.13 0.43 17.89
CA PRO A 124 -2.27 0.02 18.70
C PRO A 124 -3.12 -0.99 17.94
N ALA A 125 -4.00 -1.71 18.67
CA ALA A 125 -5.01 -2.57 18.05
C ALA A 125 -5.71 -1.78 16.94
N PHE A 126 -5.54 -2.25 15.71
CA PHE A 126 -5.93 -1.53 14.49
C PHE A 126 -7.24 -2.10 13.92
N ASP A 127 -7.79 -3.12 14.59
CA ASP A 127 -9.03 -3.81 14.26
C ASP A 127 -10.24 -2.98 14.66
N LEU A 128 -11.39 -3.44 14.21
CA LEU A 128 -12.67 -2.89 14.59
C LEU A 128 -13.27 -3.78 15.66
N LEU A 129 -13.85 -3.16 16.68
CA LEU A 129 -14.75 -3.82 17.61
C LEU A 129 -16.00 -4.32 16.86
N GLU A 130 -16.71 -5.30 17.41
CA GLU A 130 -17.91 -5.84 16.76
C GLU A 130 -18.98 -4.73 16.56
N LEU A 131 -19.15 -3.85 17.56
CA LEU A 131 -20.01 -2.67 17.47
C LEU A 131 -19.58 -1.68 16.35
N GLU A 132 -18.28 -1.52 16.12
CA GLU A 132 -17.79 -0.69 15.00
C GLU A 132 -18.07 -1.36 13.65
N VAL A 133 -18.01 -2.69 13.56
CA VAL A 133 -18.39 -3.43 12.34
C VAL A 133 -19.89 -3.29 12.08
N GLU A 134 -20.72 -3.39 13.11
CA GLU A 134 -22.17 -3.17 13.00
C GLU A 134 -22.49 -1.74 12.57
N ALA A 135 -21.87 -0.74 13.20
CA ALA A 135 -22.02 0.67 12.82
C ALA A 135 -21.58 0.94 11.37
N LEU A 136 -20.48 0.31 10.93
CA LEU A 136 -20.02 0.41 9.54
C LEU A 136 -21.02 -0.17 8.53
N VAL A 137 -21.61 -1.32 8.85
CA VAL A 137 -22.63 -1.94 7.99
C VAL A 137 -23.90 -1.08 7.97
N ALA A 138 -24.32 -0.55 9.12
CA ALA A 138 -25.47 0.33 9.24
C ALA A 138 -25.28 1.66 8.50
N ALA A 139 -24.05 2.21 8.47
CA ALA A 139 -23.72 3.45 7.78
C ALA A 139 -23.98 3.39 6.27
N VAL A 140 -24.00 2.19 5.66
CA VAL A 140 -24.36 2.05 4.24
C VAL A 140 -25.80 2.52 3.99
N GLY A 141 -26.72 2.35 4.95
CA GLY A 141 -28.11 2.81 4.84
C GLY A 141 -28.26 4.34 4.79
N GLN A 142 -27.22 5.08 5.15
CA GLN A 142 -27.19 6.55 5.06
C GLN A 142 -26.76 7.05 3.66
N LEU A 143 -26.29 6.16 2.79
CA LEU A 143 -25.93 6.50 1.41
C LEU A 143 -27.16 6.58 0.49
N PRO A 144 -27.07 7.29 -0.64
CA PRO A 144 -28.09 7.26 -1.69
C PRO A 144 -28.44 5.82 -2.13
N PRO A 145 -29.73 5.49 -2.38
CA PRO A 145 -30.18 4.13 -2.68
C PRO A 145 -29.40 3.41 -3.78
N GLU A 146 -29.00 4.12 -4.83
CA GLU A 146 -28.23 3.59 -5.96
C GLU A 146 -26.83 3.10 -5.57
N ARG A 147 -26.27 3.60 -4.46
CA ARG A 147 -24.95 3.22 -3.94
C ARG A 147 -25.03 2.06 -2.95
N GLN A 148 -26.14 1.93 -2.23
CA GLN A 148 -26.25 1.03 -1.08
C GLN A 148 -25.85 -0.42 -1.42
N TYR A 149 -26.39 -1.00 -2.49
CA TYR A 149 -26.06 -2.38 -2.88
C TYR A 149 -24.57 -2.61 -3.13
N ARG A 150 -23.91 -1.69 -3.85
CA ARG A 150 -22.48 -1.81 -4.15
C ARG A 150 -21.66 -1.69 -2.87
N GLU A 151 -21.98 -0.72 -2.02
CA GLU A 151 -21.23 -0.44 -0.80
C GLU A 151 -21.42 -1.56 0.24
N THR A 152 -22.63 -2.11 0.37
CA THR A 152 -22.89 -3.29 1.22
C THR A 152 -22.04 -4.47 0.75
N ALA A 153 -22.04 -4.78 -0.55
CA ALA A 153 -21.23 -5.86 -1.10
C ALA A 153 -19.72 -5.60 -0.95
N LEU A 154 -19.28 -4.35 -1.13
CA LEU A 154 -17.88 -3.95 -1.01
C LEU A 154 -17.36 -4.11 0.42
N VAL A 155 -18.11 -3.62 1.42
CA VAL A 155 -17.77 -3.78 2.84
C VAL A 155 -17.73 -5.26 3.21
N ALA A 156 -18.75 -6.04 2.79
CA ALA A 156 -18.81 -7.45 3.08
C ALA A 156 -17.60 -8.23 2.53
N VAL A 157 -17.16 -7.91 1.30
CA VAL A 157 -15.96 -8.53 0.70
C VAL A 157 -14.68 -8.08 1.40
N LEU A 158 -14.53 -6.80 1.74
CA LEU A 158 -13.33 -6.30 2.42
C LEU A 158 -13.16 -6.87 3.84
N LEU A 159 -14.27 -7.12 4.55
CA LEU A 159 -14.29 -7.83 5.83
C LEU A 159 -13.89 -9.31 5.73
N HIS A 160 -13.66 -9.83 4.52
CA HIS A 160 -13.04 -11.15 4.27
C HIS A 160 -11.54 -11.06 3.96
N GLY A 161 -10.90 -9.93 4.31
CA GLY A 161 -9.45 -9.83 4.30
C GLY A 161 -8.83 -9.53 2.95
N LEU A 162 -9.60 -9.25 1.90
CA LEU A 162 -9.03 -8.87 0.60
C LEU A 162 -8.35 -7.49 0.69
N ARG A 163 -7.25 -7.30 -0.02
CA ARG A 163 -6.66 -5.97 -0.22
C ARG A 163 -7.56 -5.17 -1.16
N ALA A 164 -7.71 -3.86 -0.95
CA ALA A 164 -8.47 -3.01 -1.86
C ALA A 164 -8.00 -3.10 -3.32
N GLY A 165 -6.69 -3.25 -3.57
CA GLY A 165 -6.17 -3.47 -4.92
C GLY A 165 -6.60 -4.80 -5.55
N GLU A 166 -6.77 -5.85 -4.74
CA GLU A 166 -7.28 -7.14 -5.21
C GLU A 166 -8.78 -7.05 -5.50
N VAL A 167 -9.56 -6.40 -4.62
CA VAL A 167 -10.98 -6.13 -4.86
C VAL A 167 -11.19 -5.31 -6.13
N ALA A 168 -10.37 -4.26 -6.32
CA ALA A 168 -10.38 -3.43 -7.52
C ALA A 168 -10.04 -4.22 -8.78
N ALA A 169 -9.33 -5.35 -8.70
CA ALA A 169 -8.94 -6.17 -9.85
C ALA A 169 -9.94 -7.30 -10.17
N LEU A 170 -10.89 -7.60 -9.27
CA LEU A 170 -11.86 -8.68 -9.45
C LEU A 170 -12.74 -8.48 -10.68
N ASN A 171 -13.03 -9.59 -11.35
CA ASN A 171 -14.04 -9.71 -12.41
C ASN A 171 -15.23 -10.55 -11.95
N LEU A 172 -16.33 -10.45 -12.70
CA LEU A 172 -17.51 -11.31 -12.50
C LEU A 172 -17.15 -12.80 -12.50
N GLY A 173 -16.24 -13.23 -13.39
CA GLY A 173 -15.81 -14.63 -13.48
C GLY A 173 -14.91 -15.11 -12.34
N ASP A 174 -14.49 -14.22 -11.46
CA ASP A 174 -13.67 -14.57 -10.29
C ASP A 174 -14.54 -14.99 -9.08
N TYR A 175 -15.86 -14.82 -9.16
CA TYR A 175 -16.81 -15.25 -8.13
C TYR A 175 -17.57 -16.50 -8.60
N ASP A 176 -17.46 -17.61 -7.85
CA ASP A 176 -18.13 -18.89 -8.17
C ASP A 176 -19.47 -19.08 -7.43
N GLY A 177 -19.95 -18.05 -6.72
CA GLY A 177 -21.13 -18.13 -5.85
C GLY A 177 -20.79 -18.46 -4.40
N ILE A 178 -19.58 -18.96 -4.10
CA ILE A 178 -19.14 -19.35 -2.75
C ILE A 178 -17.82 -18.67 -2.36
N ARG A 179 -16.92 -18.49 -3.32
CA ARG A 179 -15.53 -18.04 -3.15
C ARG A 179 -15.19 -16.96 -4.16
N LEU A 180 -14.22 -16.12 -3.79
CA LEU A 180 -13.54 -15.20 -4.69
C LEU A 180 -12.17 -15.73 -5.06
N THR A 181 -11.89 -15.82 -6.35
CA THR A 181 -10.59 -16.21 -6.91
C THR A 181 -9.75 -14.98 -7.16
N ILE A 182 -8.67 -14.84 -6.40
CA ILE A 182 -7.72 -13.75 -6.55
C ILE A 182 -6.60 -14.21 -7.46
N ARG A 183 -6.55 -13.63 -8.65
CA ARG A 183 -5.50 -13.90 -9.64
C ARG A 183 -4.15 -13.51 -9.06
N LYS A 184 -3.13 -14.34 -9.29
CA LYS A 184 -1.76 -14.02 -8.88
C LYS A 184 -1.31 -12.73 -9.57
N GLY A 185 -1.00 -11.70 -8.78
CA GLY A 185 -0.23 -10.55 -9.24
C GLY A 185 1.27 -10.88 -9.29
N LYS A 186 2.07 -9.92 -9.77
CA LYS A 186 3.55 -10.01 -9.80
C LYS A 186 4.16 -10.30 -8.41
N ASP A 187 3.41 -9.99 -7.36
CA ASP A 187 3.74 -10.27 -5.97
C ASP A 187 3.03 -11.53 -5.45
N ASP A 188 2.94 -12.64 -6.19
CA ASP A 188 2.64 -14.02 -5.72
C ASP A 188 1.73 -14.19 -4.47
N SER A 189 0.55 -13.56 -4.45
CA SER A 189 -0.43 -13.66 -3.35
C SER A 189 -1.83 -14.04 -3.83
N GLY A 190 -1.92 -14.71 -4.98
CA GLY A 190 -3.17 -15.25 -5.48
C GLY A 190 -3.70 -16.39 -4.60
N GLY A 191 -4.92 -16.82 -4.86
CA GLY A 191 -5.61 -17.88 -4.12
C GLY A 191 -7.10 -17.67 -4.08
N THR A 192 -7.82 -18.51 -3.32
CA THR A 192 -9.28 -18.38 -3.16
C THR A 192 -9.63 -17.91 -1.76
N VAL A 193 -10.61 -17.02 -1.65
CA VAL A 193 -11.17 -16.56 -0.37
C VAL A 193 -12.61 -17.06 -0.26
N PRO A 194 -12.94 -17.94 0.71
CA PRO A 194 -14.32 -18.33 0.96
C PRO A 194 -15.10 -17.17 1.57
N LEU A 195 -16.33 -16.97 1.10
CA LEU A 195 -17.26 -15.98 1.65
C LEU A 195 -18.26 -16.67 2.57
N ASN A 196 -18.56 -16.05 3.71
CA ASN A 196 -19.67 -16.48 4.55
C ASN A 196 -21.04 -16.19 3.88
N ARG A 197 -22.13 -16.70 4.46
CA ARG A 197 -23.48 -16.52 3.90
C ARG A 197 -23.83 -15.05 3.69
N GLN A 198 -23.62 -14.22 4.70
CA GLN A 198 -23.94 -12.79 4.64
C GLN A 198 -23.23 -12.08 3.47
N ALA A 199 -21.93 -12.32 3.27
CA ALA A 199 -21.19 -11.71 2.17
C ALA A 199 -21.62 -12.22 0.80
N ARG A 200 -21.98 -13.50 0.68
CA ARG A 200 -22.57 -14.05 -0.55
C ARG A 200 -23.92 -13.38 -0.84
N ASP A 201 -24.77 -13.24 0.16
CA ASP A 201 -26.09 -12.62 0.01
C ASP A 201 -25.97 -11.15 -0.42
N SER A 202 -25.08 -10.38 0.23
CA SER A 202 -24.81 -8.98 -0.17
C SER A 202 -24.25 -8.88 -1.59
N LEU A 203 -23.28 -9.73 -1.95
CA LEU A 203 -22.71 -9.73 -3.30
C LEU A 203 -23.74 -10.14 -4.35
N ASN A 204 -24.55 -11.16 -4.07
CA ASN A 204 -25.62 -11.61 -4.96
C ASN A 204 -26.70 -10.53 -5.14
N ALA A 205 -27.07 -9.80 -4.08
CA ALA A 205 -27.99 -8.68 -4.17
C ALA A 205 -27.46 -7.56 -5.07
N TYR A 206 -26.18 -7.19 -4.91
CA TYR A 206 -25.53 -6.23 -5.81
C TYR A 206 -25.50 -6.70 -7.26
N LEU A 207 -25.16 -7.97 -7.49
CA LEU A 207 -25.15 -8.53 -8.84
C LEU A 207 -26.57 -8.56 -9.46
N LYS A 208 -27.58 -8.91 -8.67
CA LYS A 208 -28.98 -8.84 -9.09
C LYS A 208 -29.35 -7.42 -9.52
N GLU A 209 -29.02 -6.41 -8.71
CA GLU A 209 -29.29 -5.01 -9.03
C GLU A 209 -28.61 -4.55 -10.32
N ARG A 210 -27.34 -4.92 -10.53
CA ARG A 210 -26.64 -4.64 -11.80
C ARG A 210 -27.36 -5.20 -13.03
N ARG A 211 -28.01 -6.37 -12.92
CA ARG A 211 -28.82 -6.93 -14.02
C ARG A 211 -30.07 -6.09 -14.28
N HIS A 212 -30.72 -5.58 -13.23
CA HIS A 212 -31.88 -4.70 -13.37
C HIS A 212 -31.51 -3.39 -14.09
N TRP A 213 -30.27 -2.90 -13.92
CA TRP A 213 -29.74 -1.77 -14.69
C TRP A 213 -29.40 -2.08 -16.16
N GLY A 214 -29.75 -3.28 -16.66
CA GLY A 214 -29.52 -3.67 -18.05
C GLY A 214 -28.09 -4.09 -18.38
N GLU A 215 -27.23 -4.32 -17.37
CA GLU A 215 -25.84 -4.70 -17.65
C GLU A 215 -25.72 -6.13 -18.17
N ARG A 216 -25.06 -6.29 -19.33
CA ARG A 216 -24.67 -7.60 -19.84
C ARG A 216 -23.56 -8.23 -18.98
N TYR A 217 -23.80 -9.44 -18.50
CA TYR A 217 -22.83 -10.21 -17.73
C TYR A 217 -21.85 -10.90 -18.67
N ALA A 218 -20.56 -10.63 -18.48
CA ALA A 218 -19.49 -11.41 -19.09
C ALA A 218 -18.37 -11.63 -18.07
N LYS A 219 -17.73 -12.80 -18.09
CA LYS A 219 -16.73 -13.21 -17.09
C LYS A 219 -15.58 -12.20 -16.94
N ALA A 220 -15.23 -11.48 -18.01
CA ALA A 220 -14.14 -10.50 -18.02
C ALA A 220 -14.55 -9.11 -17.50
N ARG A 221 -15.84 -8.84 -17.25
CA ARG A 221 -16.28 -7.53 -16.74
C ARG A 221 -15.90 -7.35 -15.28
N PRO A 222 -15.61 -6.13 -14.82
CA PRO A 222 -15.30 -5.85 -13.42
C PRO A 222 -16.41 -6.30 -12.47
N LEU A 223 -16.02 -6.83 -11.31
CA LEU A 223 -16.96 -7.22 -10.26
C LEU A 223 -17.61 -6.00 -9.63
N PHE A 224 -16.82 -4.97 -9.32
CA PHE A 224 -17.30 -3.69 -8.77
C PHE A 224 -17.14 -2.58 -9.79
N LEU A 225 -18.20 -1.79 -9.95
CA LEU A 225 -18.23 -0.65 -10.86
C LEU A 225 -18.17 0.69 -10.13
N SER A 226 -17.49 1.63 -10.77
CA SER A 226 -17.59 3.04 -10.44
C SER A 226 -19.02 3.52 -10.66
N GLN A 227 -19.48 4.37 -9.76
CA GLN A 227 -20.77 5.07 -9.84
C GLN A 227 -20.52 6.56 -9.96
N SER A 228 -19.39 6.94 -10.54
CA SER A 228 -19.09 8.33 -10.86
C SER A 228 -20.21 8.89 -11.75
N PRO A 229 -20.67 10.13 -11.51
CA PRO A 229 -21.73 10.75 -12.29
C PRO A 229 -21.30 11.10 -13.73
N ILE A 230 -20.03 10.87 -14.10
CA ILE A 230 -19.52 11.11 -15.46
C ILE A 230 -20.24 10.17 -16.44
N PRO A 231 -21.06 10.71 -17.38
CA PRO A 231 -21.84 9.88 -18.30
C PRO A 231 -20.95 9.05 -19.24
N GLY A 232 -21.39 7.83 -19.55
CA GLY A 232 -20.79 6.99 -20.61
C GLY A 232 -19.73 5.99 -20.17
N GLN A 233 -19.26 6.03 -18.92
CA GLN A 233 -18.21 5.15 -18.42
C GLN A 233 -18.50 4.63 -16.99
N LYS A 234 -19.45 3.68 -16.86
CA LYS A 234 -19.51 2.80 -15.67
C LYS A 234 -18.31 1.85 -15.69
N GLU A 235 -17.15 2.41 -15.36
CA GLU A 235 -15.87 1.72 -15.40
C GLU A 235 -15.62 0.88 -14.14
N ARG A 236 -14.52 0.13 -14.15
CA ARG A 236 -14.02 -0.59 -12.97
C ARG A 236 -13.87 0.36 -11.78
N LEU A 237 -14.37 -0.05 -10.61
CA LEU A 237 -14.06 0.65 -9.37
C LEU A 237 -12.57 0.47 -9.02
N GLY A 238 -11.78 1.52 -9.18
CA GLY A 238 -10.36 1.50 -8.87
C GLY A 238 -10.05 1.52 -7.37
N TYR A 239 -8.78 1.29 -7.01
CA TYR A 239 -8.29 1.32 -5.62
C TYR A 239 -8.68 2.61 -4.89
N GLN A 240 -8.54 3.77 -5.54
CA GLN A 240 -8.86 5.06 -4.92
C GLN A 240 -10.37 5.17 -4.63
N GLY A 241 -11.22 4.71 -5.56
CA GLY A 241 -12.67 4.69 -5.33
C GLY A 241 -13.06 3.83 -4.13
N ILE A 242 -12.45 2.66 -3.98
CA ILE A 242 -12.64 1.80 -2.79
C ILE A 242 -12.15 2.51 -1.53
N TYR A 243 -10.96 3.13 -1.58
CA TYR A 243 -10.40 3.83 -0.43
C TYR A 243 -11.32 4.97 0.04
N TYR A 244 -11.80 5.80 -0.89
CA TYR A 244 -12.71 6.90 -0.56
C TYR A 244 -14.06 6.41 -0.07
N ALA A 245 -14.64 5.36 -0.67
CA ALA A 245 -15.90 4.77 -0.20
C ALA A 245 -15.78 4.28 1.26
N ILE A 246 -14.69 3.60 1.61
CA ILE A 246 -14.47 3.14 2.99
C ILE A 246 -14.20 4.30 3.94
N LYS A 247 -13.51 5.35 3.48
CA LYS A 247 -13.28 6.55 4.29
C LYS A 247 -14.59 7.29 4.59
N GLU A 248 -15.44 7.46 3.59
CA GLU A 248 -16.78 8.07 3.73
C GLU A 248 -17.65 7.27 4.69
N LEU A 249 -17.73 5.95 4.50
CA LEU A 249 -18.47 5.07 5.42
C LEU A 249 -17.92 5.12 6.85
N GLY A 250 -16.60 5.23 7.02
CA GLY A 250 -15.98 5.43 8.33
C GLY A 250 -16.42 6.73 8.98
N GLN A 251 -16.55 7.82 8.23
CA GLN A 251 -17.06 9.09 8.74
C GLN A 251 -18.52 8.97 9.17
N LEU A 252 -19.37 8.35 8.34
CA LEU A 252 -20.79 8.12 8.64
C LEU A 252 -21.00 7.20 9.86
N ALA A 253 -20.09 6.25 10.07
CA ALA A 253 -20.12 5.31 11.19
C ALA A 253 -19.45 5.86 12.48
N GLY A 254 -18.85 7.06 12.44
CA GLY A 254 -18.09 7.61 13.57
C GLY A 254 -16.75 6.91 13.84
N ILE A 255 -16.20 6.18 12.87
CA ILE A 255 -14.97 5.38 13.01
C ILE A 255 -13.78 6.18 12.47
N ALA A 256 -12.96 6.70 13.38
CA ALA A 256 -11.78 7.49 13.03
C ALA A 256 -10.76 6.68 12.23
N ASN A 257 -10.16 7.29 11.19
CA ASN A 257 -9.07 6.69 10.40
C ASN A 257 -9.41 5.33 9.77
N LEU A 258 -10.68 5.07 9.43
CA LEU A 258 -11.06 3.84 8.73
C LEU A 258 -10.43 3.77 7.34
N THR A 259 -9.78 2.64 7.04
CA THR A 259 -9.19 2.35 5.72
C THR A 259 -9.43 0.89 5.36
N PRO A 260 -9.34 0.50 4.07
CA PRO A 260 -9.47 -0.90 3.68
C PRO A 260 -8.45 -1.83 4.38
N HIS A 261 -7.29 -1.30 4.77
CA HIS A 261 -6.29 -2.06 5.50
C HIS A 261 -6.76 -2.42 6.93
N ARG A 262 -7.51 -1.53 7.59
CA ARG A 262 -8.14 -1.83 8.90
C ARG A 262 -9.11 -3.00 8.79
N LEU A 263 -9.99 -3.01 7.79
CA LEU A 263 -10.95 -4.10 7.57
C LEU A 263 -10.25 -5.46 7.39
N ARG A 264 -9.14 -5.47 6.64
CA ARG A 264 -8.33 -6.67 6.48
C ARG A 264 -7.69 -7.13 7.79
N HIS A 265 -7.26 -6.19 8.62
CA HIS A 265 -6.71 -6.49 9.93
C HIS A 265 -7.79 -7.04 10.87
N THR A 266 -8.97 -6.42 10.90
CA THR A 266 -10.15 -6.92 11.63
C THR A 266 -10.46 -8.37 11.26
N TYR A 267 -10.43 -8.72 9.97
CA TYR A 267 -10.63 -10.10 9.55
C TYR A 267 -9.58 -11.06 10.13
N ALA A 268 -8.30 -10.70 10.05
CA ALA A 268 -7.21 -11.53 10.60
C ALA A 268 -7.37 -11.74 12.12
N THR A 269 -7.66 -10.67 12.87
CA THR A 269 -7.91 -10.72 14.30
C THR A 269 -9.13 -11.60 14.62
N LYS A 270 -10.24 -11.43 13.89
CA LYS A 270 -11.47 -12.20 14.10
C LYS A 270 -11.29 -13.70 13.86
N LEU A 271 -10.47 -14.10 12.89
CA LEU A 271 -10.16 -15.52 12.67
C LEU A 271 -9.43 -16.12 13.88
N LEU A 272 -8.42 -15.42 14.39
CA LEU A 272 -7.62 -15.87 15.54
C LEU A 272 -8.44 -15.94 16.82
N LEU A 273 -9.27 -14.93 17.09
CA LEU A 273 -10.18 -14.91 18.24
C LEU A 273 -11.23 -16.02 18.18
N LYS A 274 -11.56 -16.51 16.98
CA LYS A 274 -12.43 -17.69 16.75
C LYS A 274 -11.67 -19.02 16.82
N GLY A 275 -10.41 -19.01 17.27
CA GLY A 275 -9.61 -20.23 17.45
C GLY A 275 -9.05 -20.82 16.16
N ILE A 276 -9.12 -20.11 15.03
CA ILE A 276 -8.50 -20.59 13.79
C ILE A 276 -6.99 -20.49 13.94
N ASP A 277 -6.32 -21.62 13.70
CA ASP A 277 -4.87 -21.69 13.74
C ASP A 277 -4.20 -20.57 12.90
N SER A 278 -3.08 -20.06 13.42
CA SER A 278 -2.38 -18.92 12.85
C SER A 278 -1.89 -19.16 11.41
N LEU A 279 -1.54 -20.40 11.04
CA LEU A 279 -1.16 -20.75 9.68
C LEU A 279 -2.38 -20.73 8.75
N HIS A 280 -3.51 -21.26 9.20
CA HIS A 280 -4.77 -21.19 8.45
C HIS A 280 -5.26 -19.75 8.28
N ALA A 281 -5.25 -18.95 9.35
CA ALA A 281 -5.62 -17.54 9.29
C ALA A 281 -4.68 -16.72 8.37
N ARG A 282 -3.37 -17.00 8.40
CA ARG A 282 -2.39 -16.40 7.48
C ARG A 282 -2.67 -16.79 6.03
N THR A 283 -3.05 -18.04 5.79
CA THR A 283 -3.39 -18.57 4.46
C THR A 283 -4.65 -17.91 3.91
N LEU A 284 -5.73 -17.83 4.70
CA LEU A 284 -6.99 -17.16 4.33
C LEU A 284 -6.80 -15.67 4.06
N THR A 285 -6.03 -15.00 4.91
CA THR A 285 -5.71 -13.59 4.73
C THR A 285 -4.68 -13.37 3.61
N ARG A 286 -3.93 -14.38 3.18
CA ARG A 286 -2.89 -14.28 2.12
C ARG A 286 -1.80 -13.27 2.48
N HIS A 287 -1.30 -13.34 3.71
CA HIS A 287 -0.10 -12.60 4.14
C HIS A 287 1.17 -13.39 3.80
N LYS A 288 2.07 -12.78 3.03
CA LYS A 288 3.33 -13.41 2.64
C LYS A 288 4.28 -13.66 3.81
N SER A 289 4.53 -12.60 4.58
CA SER A 289 5.47 -12.64 5.68
C SER A 289 4.76 -13.05 6.96
N GLU A 290 5.24 -14.12 7.56
CA GLU A 290 4.84 -14.54 8.90
C GLU A 290 5.17 -13.46 9.94
N ALA A 291 6.32 -12.79 9.82
CA ALA A 291 6.68 -11.68 10.70
C ALA A 291 5.66 -10.52 10.60
N ASN A 292 5.18 -10.21 9.40
CA ASN A 292 4.12 -9.22 9.22
C ASN A 292 2.83 -9.70 9.90
N PHE A 293 2.40 -10.94 9.63
CA PHE A 293 1.20 -11.51 10.25
C PHE A 293 1.29 -11.52 11.80
N LYS A 294 2.41 -11.96 12.37
CA LYS A 294 2.67 -11.99 13.83
C LYS A 294 2.67 -10.60 14.46
N ARG A 295 3.21 -9.57 13.79
CA ARG A 295 3.11 -8.18 14.28
C ARG A 295 1.67 -7.71 14.38
N TYR A 296 0.81 -8.14 13.46
CA TYR A 296 -0.62 -7.80 13.47
C TYR A 296 -1.41 -8.65 14.48
N ALA A 297 -1.04 -9.91 14.62
CA ALA A 297 -1.79 -10.90 15.38
C ALA A 297 -1.44 -10.95 16.88
N LYS A 298 -0.41 -10.23 17.35
CA LYS A 298 0.16 -10.42 18.70
C LYS A 298 -0.88 -10.38 19.83
N ARG A 299 -1.77 -9.39 19.83
CA ARG A 299 -2.85 -9.27 20.83
C ARG A 299 -3.88 -10.38 20.70
N ALA A 300 -4.33 -10.65 19.48
CA ALA A 300 -5.30 -11.71 19.20
C ALA A 300 -4.76 -13.10 19.56
N LEU A 301 -3.49 -13.37 19.31
CA LEU A 301 -2.80 -14.60 19.69
C LEU A 301 -2.68 -14.74 21.21
N ALA A 302 -2.39 -13.64 21.93
CA ALA A 302 -2.37 -13.66 23.39
C ALA A 302 -3.77 -13.97 23.96
N ALA A 303 -4.82 -13.29 23.47
CA ALA A 303 -6.20 -13.56 23.88
C ALA A 303 -6.67 -14.97 23.50
N ALA A 304 -6.29 -15.47 22.31
CA ALA A 304 -6.61 -16.84 21.90
C ALA A 304 -5.86 -17.88 22.74
N ALA A 305 -4.60 -17.62 23.12
CA ALA A 305 -3.84 -18.48 24.01
C ALA A 305 -4.44 -18.52 25.42
N GLU A 306 -4.90 -17.37 25.93
CA GLU A 306 -5.61 -17.28 27.20
C GLU A 306 -6.93 -18.07 27.17
N ARG A 307 -7.76 -17.89 26.12
CA ARG A 307 -8.97 -18.69 25.94
C ARG A 307 -8.69 -20.19 25.86
N ALA A 308 -7.68 -20.60 25.11
CA ALA A 308 -7.28 -21.99 25.00
C ALA A 308 -6.78 -22.58 26.33
N PHE A 309 -6.13 -21.77 27.17
CA PHE A 309 -5.74 -22.16 28.52
C PHE A 309 -6.97 -22.43 29.40
N TYR A 310 -7.92 -21.49 29.45
CA TYR A 310 -9.16 -21.65 30.21
C TYR A 310 -10.00 -22.85 29.74
N GLU A 311 -10.12 -23.04 28.42
CA GLU A 311 -10.78 -24.21 27.84
C GLU A 311 -10.09 -25.53 28.25
N ALA A 312 -8.75 -25.56 28.28
CA ALA A 312 -7.98 -26.75 28.65
C ALA A 312 -8.12 -27.12 30.14
N ILE A 313 -8.38 -26.15 31.02
CA ILE A 313 -8.60 -26.39 32.45
C ILE A 313 -10.10 -26.52 32.82
N GLY A 314 -11.00 -26.38 31.85
CA GLY A 314 -12.46 -26.48 32.07
C GLY A 314 -13.07 -25.25 32.75
N GLU A 315 -12.43 -24.09 32.64
CA GLU A 315 -12.89 -22.82 33.21
C GLU A 315 -13.31 -21.83 32.11
N GLU A 316 -14.11 -20.84 32.47
CA GLU A 316 -14.43 -19.73 31.57
C GLU A 316 -13.38 -18.61 31.69
N PRO A 317 -12.92 -18.02 30.57
CA PRO A 317 -12.03 -16.88 30.62
C PRO A 317 -12.71 -15.66 31.24
N PRO A 318 -11.98 -14.84 32.01
CA PRO A 318 -12.54 -13.63 32.61
C PRO A 318 -13.06 -12.68 31.51
N THR A 319 -14.28 -12.18 31.69
CA THR A 319 -14.86 -11.17 30.79
C THR A 319 -14.02 -9.89 30.85
N LEU A 320 -13.49 -9.48 29.69
CA LEU A 320 -12.85 -8.18 29.46
C LEU A 320 -13.86 -7.03 29.47
#